data_AF-A0A357UZG5-F1
#
_entry.id   AF-A0A357UZG5-F1
#
_cell.length_a   1.000
_cell.length_b   1.000
_cell.length_c   1.000
_cell.angle_alpha   90.00
_cell.angle_beta   90.00
_cell.angle_gamma   90.00
#
_symmetry.space_group_name_H-M   'P 1'
#
loop_
_entity.id
_entity.type
_entity.pdbx_description
1 polymer ?
#
loop_
_entity_poly.entity_id
_entity_poly.type
_entity_poly.pdbx_seq_one_letter_code
_entity_poly.pdbx_strand_id
1 'polypeptide(L)'
;ENFLKIIPTPESLKAAQAGVIGVLRTDKGVFTAHFPTAEKDATAFRLSYTQTFRFHTEREITEHLGNLWGKPSTSECTRLSYGNGQDCRYQWWPVNGVRVDAQLRVTNDRLHGRPEITLRVDAADERTEGRRWSVGKVASAAGG
;
A
#
# COMPACT_ATOMS: atom_id res chain seq x y z
N GLU A 1 0.26 -14.47 -15.25
CA GLU A 1 -1.00 -14.29 -14.49
C GLU A 1 -1.71 -13.03 -14.99
N ASN A 2 -3.03 -13.02 -15.15
CA ASN A 2 -3.78 -11.82 -15.57
C ASN A 2 -4.18 -10.95 -14.36
N PHE A 3 -4.19 -9.63 -14.50
CA PHE A 3 -4.75 -8.70 -13.51
C PHE A 3 -6.27 -8.93 -13.41
N LEU A 4 -6.78 -9.26 -12.23
CA LEU A 4 -8.15 -9.78 -12.04
C LEU A 4 -9.16 -8.72 -11.60
N LYS A 5 -10.39 -8.87 -12.13
CA LYS A 5 -11.63 -8.28 -11.61
C LYS A 5 -11.85 -8.70 -10.15
N ILE A 6 -12.24 -7.72 -9.33
CA ILE A 6 -12.35 -7.80 -7.87
C ILE A 6 -13.68 -8.44 -7.44
N ILE A 7 -13.64 -9.48 -6.61
CA ILE A 7 -14.83 -10.07 -5.94
C ILE A 7 -14.54 -10.21 -4.43
N PRO A 8 -15.30 -9.53 -3.54
CA PRO A 8 -15.04 -9.58 -2.09
C PRO A 8 -15.37 -10.92 -1.40
N THR A 9 -14.52 -11.33 -0.45
CA THR A 9 -14.74 -12.52 0.40
C THR A 9 -15.34 -12.17 1.77
N PRO A 10 -15.87 -13.14 2.55
CA PRO A 10 -16.59 -12.86 3.81
C PRO A 10 -15.71 -12.35 4.96
N GLU A 11 -14.44 -12.74 5.02
CA GLU A 11 -13.53 -12.30 6.11
C GLU A 11 -13.21 -10.81 6.05
N SER A 12 -13.32 -10.21 4.86
CA SER A 12 -13.24 -8.77 4.65
C SER A 12 -14.35 -7.96 5.33
N LEU A 13 -15.48 -8.60 5.68
CA LEU A 13 -16.59 -7.96 6.40
C LEU A 13 -16.31 -7.77 7.90
N LYS A 14 -15.43 -8.58 8.52
CA LYS A 14 -15.17 -8.46 9.97
C LYS A 14 -14.36 -7.22 10.34
N ALA A 15 -13.54 -6.68 9.43
CA ALA A 15 -12.85 -5.41 9.63
C ALA A 15 -13.76 -4.18 9.45
N ALA A 16 -14.97 -4.36 8.89
CA ALA A 16 -15.94 -3.30 8.64
C ALA A 16 -16.60 -2.73 9.91
N GLN A 17 -16.29 -3.24 11.11
CA GLN A 17 -16.98 -2.88 12.35
C GLN A 17 -16.61 -1.50 12.94
N ALA A 18 -15.78 -0.70 12.25
CA ALA A 18 -15.61 0.73 12.59
C ALA A 18 -16.07 1.69 11.47
N GLY A 19 -16.51 1.17 10.31
CA GLY A 19 -16.99 1.97 9.18
C GLY A 19 -15.97 2.88 8.48
N VAL A 20 -14.78 3.08 9.05
CA VAL A 20 -13.71 3.93 8.49
C VAL A 20 -12.56 3.14 7.86
N ILE A 21 -12.58 1.81 7.95
CA ILE A 21 -11.58 0.93 7.34
C ILE A 21 -12.30 -0.22 6.63
N GLY A 22 -12.06 -0.35 5.34
CA GLY A 22 -12.43 -1.53 4.56
C GLY A 22 -11.20 -2.39 4.32
N VAL A 23 -11.27 -3.68 4.61
CA VAL A 23 -10.23 -4.63 4.21
C VAL A 23 -10.85 -5.56 3.19
N LEU A 24 -10.10 -5.95 2.16
CA LEU A 24 -10.50 -6.86 1.11
C LEU A 24 -9.37 -7.85 0.85
N ARG A 25 -9.60 -9.12 1.14
CA ARG A 25 -8.63 -10.20 0.89
C ARG A 25 -8.98 -10.90 -0.41
N THR A 26 -8.01 -10.96 -1.32
CA THR A 26 -8.09 -11.73 -2.57
C THR A 26 -7.08 -12.87 -2.53
N ASP A 27 -7.16 -13.78 -3.49
CA ASP A 27 -6.16 -14.80 -3.77
C ASP A 27 -4.76 -14.21 -4.03
N LYS A 28 -4.70 -12.96 -4.50
CA LYS A 28 -3.48 -12.28 -4.92
C LYS A 28 -2.93 -11.28 -3.91
N GLY A 29 -3.67 -10.93 -2.87
CA GLY A 29 -3.19 -9.94 -1.91
C GLY A 29 -4.26 -9.41 -0.97
N VAL A 30 -3.87 -8.39 -0.22
CA VAL A 30 -4.74 -7.70 0.73
C VAL A 30 -4.83 -6.24 0.34
N PHE A 31 -6.06 -5.78 0.11
CA PHE A 31 -6.39 -4.38 -0.08
C PHE A 31 -6.96 -3.82 1.21
N THR A 32 -6.54 -2.62 1.57
CA THR A 32 -7.07 -1.87 2.71
C THR A 32 -7.43 -0.47 2.24
N ALA A 33 -8.66 -0.05 2.47
CA ALA A 33 -9.13 1.30 2.19
C ALA A 33 -9.44 2.01 3.50
N HIS A 34 -9.01 3.26 3.61
CA HIS A 34 -9.29 4.12 4.75
C HIS A 34 -10.18 5.28 4.32
N PHE A 35 -11.29 5.43 5.03
CA PHE A 35 -12.30 6.43 4.81
C PHE A 35 -12.28 7.47 5.93
N PRO A 36 -12.61 8.74 5.64
CA PRO A 36 -12.69 9.77 6.67
C PRO A 36 -13.90 9.56 7.59
N THR A 37 -14.99 8.98 7.07
CA THR A 37 -16.26 8.76 7.77
C THR A 37 -16.84 7.40 7.40
N ALA A 38 -17.88 6.98 8.11
CA ALA A 38 -18.63 5.74 7.88
C ALA A 38 -19.71 5.85 6.78
N GLU A 39 -19.77 6.99 6.09
CA GLU A 39 -20.80 7.26 5.09
C GLU A 39 -20.61 6.38 3.87
N LYS A 40 -21.74 5.90 3.32
CA LYS A 40 -21.76 4.92 2.22
C LYS A 40 -21.01 5.40 0.96
N ASP A 41 -20.95 6.71 0.74
CA ASP A 41 -20.32 7.33 -0.43
C ASP A 41 -19.06 8.14 -0.06
N ALA A 42 -18.50 7.91 1.13
CA ALA A 42 -17.26 8.57 1.53
C ALA A 42 -16.09 8.13 0.61
N THR A 43 -15.35 9.10 0.08
CA THR A 43 -14.15 8.81 -0.71
C THR A 43 -13.03 8.35 0.21
N ALA A 44 -12.38 7.23 -0.13
CA ALA A 44 -11.19 6.77 0.57
C ALA A 44 -10.05 7.79 0.41
N PHE A 45 -9.43 8.19 1.51
CA PHE A 45 -8.27 9.08 1.49
C PHE A 45 -6.95 8.32 1.40
N ARG A 46 -6.97 7.01 1.73
CA ARG A 46 -5.83 6.11 1.57
C ARG A 46 -6.28 4.75 1.09
N LEU A 47 -5.53 4.20 0.15
CA LEU A 47 -5.63 2.83 -0.34
C LEU A 47 -4.27 2.15 -0.18
N SER A 48 -4.25 1.00 0.47
CA SER A 48 -3.07 0.17 0.64
C SER A 48 -3.30 -1.17 -0.05
N TYR A 49 -2.27 -1.70 -0.69
CA TYR A 49 -2.27 -2.99 -1.35
C TYR A 49 -1.00 -3.75 -1.00
N THR A 50 -1.13 -4.99 -0.55
CA THR A 50 0.00 -5.87 -0.28
C THR A 50 -0.15 -7.17 -1.06
N GLN A 51 0.85 -7.54 -1.85
CA GLN A 51 0.92 -8.78 -2.60
C GLN A 51 2.30 -9.42 -2.45
N THR A 52 2.32 -10.75 -2.36
CA THR A 52 3.54 -11.55 -2.38
C THR A 52 3.66 -12.29 -3.71
N PHE A 53 4.81 -12.16 -4.36
CA PHE A 53 5.14 -12.80 -5.62
C PHE A 53 6.23 -13.86 -5.41
N ARG A 54 6.09 -15.00 -6.10
CA ARG A 54 7.05 -16.12 -6.08
C ARG A 54 7.67 -16.43 -7.44
N PHE A 55 7.10 -15.87 -8.51
CA PHE A 55 7.48 -16.14 -9.89
C PHE A 55 7.83 -14.88 -10.67
N HIS A 56 7.92 -13.74 -9.98
CA HIS A 56 8.28 -12.46 -10.57
C HIS A 56 9.61 -11.98 -10.05
N THR A 57 10.32 -11.23 -10.90
CA THR A 57 11.53 -10.52 -10.50
C THR A 57 11.21 -9.11 -10.02
N GLU A 58 12.10 -8.53 -9.22
CA GLU A 58 12.01 -7.13 -8.80
C GLU A 58 11.92 -6.20 -10.03
N ARG A 59 12.67 -6.52 -11.08
CA ARG A 59 12.66 -5.78 -12.34
C ARG A 59 11.29 -5.79 -13.02
N GLU A 60 10.64 -6.95 -13.14
CA GLU A 60 9.31 -7.03 -13.77
C GLU A 60 8.27 -6.24 -12.99
N ILE A 61 8.33 -6.29 -11.66
CA ILE A 61 7.39 -5.55 -10.81
C ILE A 61 7.64 -4.05 -10.94
N THR A 62 8.90 -3.60 -10.85
CA THR A 62 9.25 -2.19 -10.98
C THR A 62 8.95 -1.63 -12.38
N GLU A 63 9.19 -2.40 -13.45
CA GLU A 63 8.77 -2.04 -14.81
C GLU A 63 7.25 -1.90 -14.90
N HIS A 64 6.49 -2.81 -14.27
CA HIS A 64 5.03 -2.70 -14.22
C HIS A 64 4.56 -1.43 -13.49
N LEU A 65 5.14 -1.10 -12.33
CA LEU A 65 4.84 0.14 -11.62
C LEU A 65 5.23 1.38 -12.45
N GLY A 66 6.36 1.31 -13.16
CA GLY A 66 6.82 2.35 -14.08
C GLY A 66 5.84 2.59 -15.23
N ASN A 67 5.20 1.54 -15.75
CA ASN A 67 4.17 1.69 -16.78
C ASN A 67 2.86 2.31 -16.25
N LEU A 68 2.57 2.14 -14.95
CA LEU A 68 1.35 2.68 -14.33
C LEU A 68 1.49 4.15 -13.93
N TRP A 69 2.61 4.51 -13.29
CA TRP A 69 2.78 5.84 -12.68
C TRP A 69 3.98 6.62 -13.24
N GLY A 70 4.66 6.09 -14.24
CA GLY A 70 5.88 6.69 -14.79
C GLY A 70 7.10 6.46 -13.90
N LYS A 71 8.13 7.28 -14.12
CA LYS A 71 9.38 7.19 -13.34
C LYS A 71 9.13 7.67 -11.90
N PRO A 72 9.60 6.93 -10.88
CA PRO A 72 9.49 7.38 -9.49
C PRO A 72 10.26 8.67 -9.27
N SER A 73 9.72 9.53 -8.40
CA SER A 73 10.36 10.75 -7.94
C SER A 73 11.52 10.44 -6.99
N THR A 74 11.36 9.43 -6.14
CA THR A 74 12.43 8.92 -5.28
C THR A 74 12.51 7.41 -5.35
N SER A 75 13.73 6.88 -5.22
CA SER A 75 14.02 5.46 -5.19
C SER A 75 15.16 5.22 -4.22
N GLU A 76 14.91 4.46 -3.15
CA GLU A 76 15.90 4.12 -2.14
C GLU A 76 15.89 2.61 -1.92
N CYS A 77 17.05 1.98 -2.00
CA CYS A 77 17.18 0.55 -1.74
C CYS A 77 18.18 0.29 -0.63
N THR A 78 17.77 -0.48 0.37
CA THR A 78 18.61 -0.91 1.48
C THR A 78 18.77 -2.41 1.44
N ARG A 79 20.02 -2.88 1.57
CA ARG A 79 20.29 -4.31 1.75
C ARG A 79 19.88 -4.72 3.15
N LEU A 80 19.11 -5.79 3.28
CA LEU A 80 18.71 -6.31 4.59
C LEU A 80 19.92 -6.92 5.29
N SER A 81 20.20 -6.46 6.52
CA SER A 81 21.35 -6.92 7.31
C SER A 81 21.21 -8.38 7.77
N TYR A 82 19.98 -8.89 7.86
CA TYR A 82 19.67 -10.27 8.19
C TYR A 82 18.83 -10.89 7.06
N GLY A 83 19.34 -12.00 6.50
CA GLY A 83 18.78 -12.63 5.30
C GLY A 83 19.31 -11.97 4.02
N ASN A 84 19.64 -12.78 3.01
CA ASN A 84 20.08 -12.26 1.71
C ASN A 84 18.90 -11.57 1.02
N GLY A 85 18.68 -10.29 1.27
CA GLY A 85 17.50 -9.59 0.79
C GLY A 85 17.71 -8.10 0.59
N GLN A 86 16.71 -7.47 -0.01
CA GLN A 86 16.72 -6.06 -0.37
C GLN A 86 15.35 -5.47 -0.08
N ASP A 87 15.32 -4.25 0.46
CA ASP A 87 14.11 -3.47 0.69
C ASP A 87 14.24 -2.19 -0.12
N CYS A 88 13.44 -2.08 -1.18
CA CYS A 88 13.40 -0.91 -2.05
C CYS A 88 12.11 -0.14 -1.84
N ARG A 89 12.24 1.17 -1.71
CA ARG A 89 11.15 2.12 -1.55
C ARG A 89 11.14 3.07 -2.73
N TYR A 90 9.97 3.25 -3.30
CA TYR A 90 9.71 4.10 -4.46
C TYR A 90 8.58 5.05 -4.13
N GLN A 91 8.64 6.27 -4.66
CA GLN A 91 7.59 7.26 -4.45
C GLN A 91 7.23 7.95 -5.76
N TRP A 92 5.94 8.19 -5.97
CA TRP A 92 5.39 8.93 -7.11
C TRP A 92 4.41 10.01 -6.68
N TRP A 93 4.29 11.02 -7.53
CA TRP A 93 3.31 12.10 -7.45
C TRP A 93 2.49 12.17 -8.76
N PRO A 94 1.64 11.18 -9.03
CA PRO A 94 1.01 11.00 -10.34
C PRO A 94 0.17 12.22 -10.79
N VAL A 95 -0.67 12.79 -9.92
CA VAL A 95 -1.35 14.11 -10.05
C VAL A 95 -2.28 14.35 -8.83
N ASN A 96 -2.74 15.59 -8.61
CA ASN A 96 -3.83 15.95 -7.68
C ASN A 96 -3.57 15.72 -6.18
N GLY A 97 -2.32 15.87 -5.72
CA GLY A 97 -1.99 15.76 -4.28
C GLY A 97 -2.05 14.33 -3.74
N VAL A 98 -2.15 13.33 -4.63
CA VAL A 98 -2.05 11.93 -4.26
C VAL A 98 -0.58 11.52 -4.30
N ARG A 99 -0.07 11.07 -3.16
CA ARG A 99 1.23 10.42 -3.03
C ARG A 99 1.06 8.93 -3.17
N VAL A 100 1.94 8.29 -3.95
CA VAL A 100 2.00 6.84 -4.03
C VAL A 100 3.36 6.39 -3.54
N ASP A 101 3.38 5.58 -2.48
CA ASP A 101 4.56 4.93 -1.94
C ASP A 101 4.49 3.44 -2.29
N ALA A 102 5.55 2.87 -2.86
CA ALA A 102 5.67 1.43 -3.02
C ALA A 102 6.92 0.92 -2.29
N GLN A 103 6.76 -0.19 -1.57
CA GLN A 103 7.83 -0.90 -0.91
C GLN A 103 7.92 -2.31 -1.50
N LEU A 104 9.05 -2.63 -2.12
CA LEU A 104 9.40 -3.97 -2.55
C LEU A 104 10.41 -4.56 -1.58
N ARG A 105 10.00 -5.62 -0.89
CA ARG A 105 10.88 -6.40 -0.01
C ARG A 105 11.16 -7.75 -0.63
N VAL A 106 12.41 -7.99 -0.97
CA VAL A 106 12.93 -9.27 -1.47
C VAL A 106 13.57 -10.01 -0.29
N THR A 107 13.11 -11.23 -0.03
CA THR A 107 13.72 -12.15 0.94
C THR A 107 14.21 -13.41 0.23
N ASN A 108 15.52 -13.69 0.29
CA ASN A 108 16.07 -15.00 -0.09
C ASN A 108 16.28 -15.84 1.17
N ASP A 109 15.18 -16.35 1.73
CA ASP A 109 15.21 -17.16 2.96
C ASP A 109 15.61 -18.63 2.71
N ARG A 110 15.84 -19.03 1.46
CA ARG A 110 16.16 -20.43 1.11
C ARG A 110 17.42 -20.49 0.27
N LEU A 111 18.44 -21.20 0.77
CA LEU A 111 19.71 -21.47 0.08
C LEU A 111 19.56 -22.02 -1.35
N HIS A 112 18.39 -22.55 -1.71
CA HIS A 112 18.05 -23.08 -3.04
C HIS A 112 16.64 -22.68 -3.55
N GLY A 113 15.98 -21.73 -2.90
CA GLY A 113 14.62 -21.31 -3.26
C GLY A 113 14.62 -20.05 -4.12
N ARG A 114 13.57 -19.90 -4.94
CA ARG A 114 13.32 -18.62 -5.63
C ARG A 114 13.08 -17.51 -4.60
N PRO A 115 13.56 -16.28 -4.85
CA PRO A 115 13.27 -15.12 -3.99
C PRO A 115 11.77 -14.96 -3.81
N GLU A 116 11.35 -14.69 -2.58
CA GLU A 116 10.01 -14.21 -2.32
C GLU A 116 10.03 -12.68 -2.33
N ILE A 117 9.12 -12.06 -3.09
CA ILE A 117 9.04 -10.61 -3.20
C ILE A 117 7.70 -10.15 -2.67
N THR A 118 7.71 -9.36 -1.60
CA THR A 118 6.51 -8.70 -1.09
C THR A 118 6.47 -7.28 -1.60
N LEU A 119 5.45 -6.95 -2.38
CA LEU A 119 5.11 -5.59 -2.79
C LEU A 119 4.04 -5.05 -1.84
N ARG A 120 4.29 -3.88 -1.31
CA ARG A 120 3.31 -3.04 -0.65
C ARG A 120 3.19 -1.73 -1.42
N VAL A 121 1.98 -1.28 -1.68
CA VAL A 121 1.67 0.01 -2.30
C VAL A 121 0.72 0.76 -1.39
N ASP A 122 1.00 2.01 -1.11
CA ASP A 122 0.13 2.93 -0.38
C ASP A 122 -0.10 4.18 -1.22
N ALA A 123 -1.35 4.45 -1.59
CA ALA A 123 -1.76 5.69 -2.26
C ALA A 123 -2.56 6.52 -1.27
N ALA A 124 -2.19 7.79 -1.06
CA ALA A 124 -2.85 8.68 -0.11
C ALA A 124 -3.03 10.09 -0.67
N ASP A 125 -4.21 10.68 -0.47
CA ASP A 125 -4.44 12.12 -0.66
C ASP A 125 -3.87 12.89 0.53
N GLU A 126 -2.74 13.56 0.32
CA GLU A 126 -2.02 14.26 1.38
C GLU A 126 -2.83 15.38 2.02
N ARG A 127 -3.71 16.05 1.26
CA ARG A 127 -4.53 17.15 1.77
C ARG A 127 -5.57 16.63 2.76
N THR A 128 -6.09 15.44 2.52
CA THR A 128 -7.10 14.81 3.37
C THR A 128 -6.44 14.08 4.54
N GLU A 129 -5.24 13.51 4.34
CA GLU A 129 -4.44 12.95 5.42
C GLU A 129 -3.98 14.03 6.43
N GLY A 130 -3.42 15.14 5.95
CA GLY A 130 -2.94 16.23 6.80
C GLY A 130 -4.04 16.91 7.62
N ARG A 131 -5.26 16.99 7.08
CA ARG A 131 -6.42 17.55 7.80
C ARG A 131 -6.87 16.71 9.00
N ARG A 132 -6.62 15.39 9.00
CA ARG A 132 -6.91 14.55 10.17
C ARG A 132 -5.98 14.86 11.34
N TRP A 133 -4.71 15.16 11.05
CA TRP A 133 -3.72 15.46 12.09
C TRP A 133 -3.92 16.85 12.72
N SER A 134 -4.44 17.81 11.96
CA SER A 134 -4.77 19.13 12.50
C SER A 134 -6.04 19.12 13.36
N VAL A 135 -7.08 18.37 12.98
CA VAL A 135 -8.31 18.24 13.80
C VAL A 135 -8.03 17.54 15.14
N GLY A 136 -7.13 16.55 15.16
CA GLY A 136 -6.69 15.90 16.41
C GLY A 136 -5.90 16.81 17.35
N LYS A 137 -5.23 17.86 16.84
CA LYS A 137 -4.48 18.81 17.68
C LYS A 137 -5.35 19.90 18.31
N VAL A 138 -6.49 20.27 17.71
CA VAL A 138 -7.37 21.30 18.27
C VAL A 138 -8.21 20.75 19.44
N ALA A 139 -8.57 19.46 19.40
CA ALA A 139 -9.35 18.82 20.47
C ALA A 139 -8.58 18.67 21.81
N SER A 140 -7.24 18.69 21.80
CA SER A 140 -6.43 18.63 23.01
C SER A 140 -5.99 20.00 23.56
N ALA A 141 -6.35 21.11 22.90
CA ALA A 141 -5.94 22.46 23.32
C ALA A 141 -7.09 23.31 23.92
N ALA A 142 -8.30 22.76 24.02
CA ALA A 142 -9.49 23.48 24.52
C ALA A 142 -9.99 22.98 25.90
N GLY A 143 -9.14 22.27 26.66
CA GLY A 143 -9.45 21.81 28.01
C GLY A 143 -8.31 22.11 28.96
N GLY A 144 -8.22 23.36 29.42
CA GLY A 144 -7.31 23.85 30.45
C GLY A 144 -7.85 25.15 31.03
#